data_AF-A0AAI8BA39-F1
#
_entry.id   AF-A0AAI8BA39-F1
#
_cell.length_a   1.000
_cell.length_b   1.000
_cell.length_c   1.000
_cell.angle_alpha   90.00
_cell.angle_beta   90.00
_cell.angle_gamma   90.00
#
_symmetry.space_group_name_H-M   'P 1'
#
loop_
_entity.id
_entity.type
_entity.pdbx_description
1 polymer ?
#
loop_
_entity_poly.entity_id
_entity_poly.type
_entity_poly.pdbx_seq_one_letter_code
_entity_poly.pdbx_strand_id
1 'polypeptide(L)'
;MIETIRQGLKDEGIAVSISKLCRWFEVPRRTMYYRPVKSEPKVQARFAEPIKALIEESPSFGYRTVAHLLGFNKNTVQRIFRLMGWQVRKRPVGFRPRVQAMPSVATAPNERWSTDMCRVWAGRDG
;
A
#
# COMPACT_ATOMS: atom_id res chain seq x y z
N MET A 1 -28.03 -1.22 -17.32
CA MET A 1 -28.46 -2.54 -17.82
C MET A 1 -29.98 -2.66 -17.83
N ILE A 2 -30.68 -2.96 -16.73
CA ILE A 2 -32.16 -3.08 -16.74
C ILE A 2 -32.85 -1.77 -17.17
N GLU A 3 -32.37 -0.62 -16.69
CA GLU A 3 -32.91 0.68 -17.12
C GLU A 3 -32.66 0.97 -18.61
N THR A 4 -31.52 0.52 -19.14
CA THR A 4 -31.16 0.63 -20.55
C THR A 4 -32.08 -0.20 -21.44
N ILE A 5 -32.43 -1.42 -21.00
CA ILE A 5 -33.39 -2.30 -21.68
C ILE A 5 -34.80 -1.70 -21.65
N ARG A 6 -35.20 -1.08 -20.52
CA ARG A 6 -36.48 -0.37 -20.41
C ARG A 6 -36.58 0.78 -21.41
N GLN A 7 -35.49 1.53 -21.60
CA GLN A 7 -35.45 2.63 -22.56
C GLN A 7 -35.60 2.11 -23.99
N GLY A 8 -34.84 1.08 -24.39
CA GLY A 8 -34.97 0.49 -25.73
C GLY A 8 -36.37 -0.06 -26.02
N LEU A 9 -36.97 -0.79 -25.07
CA LEU A 9 -38.35 -1.29 -25.21
C LEU A 9 -39.37 -0.15 -25.33
N LYS A 10 -39.14 0.97 -24.64
CA LYS A 10 -40.00 2.15 -24.72
C LYS A 10 -39.89 2.84 -26.08
N ASP A 11 -38.70 2.87 -26.66
CA ASP A 11 -38.45 3.43 -27.99
C ASP A 11 -39.11 2.58 -29.10
N GLU A 12 -39.25 1.27 -28.85
CA GLU A 12 -40.03 0.33 -29.68
C GLU A 12 -41.56 0.38 -29.40
N GLY A 13 -42.01 1.29 -28.52
CA GLY A 13 -43.44 1.45 -28.17
C GLY A 13 -43.96 0.45 -27.13
N ILE A 14 -43.11 -0.40 -26.57
CA ILE A 14 -43.46 -1.43 -25.59
C ILE A 14 -43.27 -0.89 -24.16
N ALA A 15 -44.39 -0.55 -23.51
CA ALA A 15 -44.37 -0.10 -22.12
C ALA A 15 -44.26 -1.28 -21.13
N VAL A 16 -43.07 -1.47 -20.52
CA VAL A 16 -42.83 -2.50 -19.50
C VAL A 16 -42.44 -1.88 -18.15
N SER A 17 -43.03 -2.36 -17.06
CA SER A 17 -42.69 -1.91 -15.71
C SER A 17 -41.34 -2.47 -15.25
N ILE A 18 -40.61 -1.69 -14.43
CA ILE A 18 -39.33 -2.12 -13.84
C ILE A 18 -39.51 -3.41 -13.03
N SER A 19 -40.63 -3.58 -12.31
CA SER A 19 -40.92 -4.82 -11.57
C SER A 19 -40.98 -6.05 -12.48
N LYS A 20 -41.57 -5.90 -13.68
CA LYS A 20 -41.70 -6.99 -14.65
C LYS A 20 -40.35 -7.36 -15.26
N LEU A 21 -39.54 -6.36 -15.61
CA LEU A 21 -38.16 -6.58 -16.05
C LEU A 21 -37.29 -7.23 -14.97
N CYS A 22 -37.32 -6.72 -13.74
CA CYS A 22 -36.60 -7.33 -12.62
C CYS A 22 -37.01 -8.79 -12.37
N ARG A 23 -38.30 -9.12 -12.53
CA ARG A 23 -38.79 -10.51 -12.42
C ARG A 23 -38.28 -11.39 -13.56
N TRP A 24 -38.28 -10.90 -14.80
CA TRP A 24 -37.78 -11.66 -15.95
C TRP A 24 -36.29 -11.95 -15.89
N PHE A 25 -35.50 -11.00 -15.39
CA PHE A 25 -34.05 -11.15 -15.25
C PHE A 25 -33.62 -11.73 -13.89
N GLU A 26 -34.56 -12.15 -13.04
CA GLU A 26 -34.30 -12.69 -11.70
C GLU A 26 -33.43 -11.77 -10.81
N VAL A 27 -33.51 -10.45 -11.03
CA VAL A 27 -32.76 -9.45 -10.25
C VAL A 27 -33.66 -8.84 -9.18
N PRO A 28 -33.27 -8.88 -7.89
CA PRO A 28 -34.00 -8.17 -6.84
C PRO A 28 -34.09 -6.68 -7.14
N ARG A 29 -35.30 -6.13 -7.16
CA ARG A 29 -35.55 -4.72 -7.50
C ARG A 29 -34.71 -3.74 -6.66
N ARG A 30 -34.45 -4.06 -5.38
CA ARG A 30 -33.60 -3.27 -4.47
C ARG A 30 -32.17 -3.08 -4.99
N THR A 31 -31.62 -4.10 -5.65
CA THR A 31 -30.26 -4.09 -6.17
C THR A 31 -30.16 -3.18 -7.40
N MET A 32 -31.25 -3.03 -8.15
CA MET A 32 -31.32 -2.17 -9.33
C MET A 32 -31.16 -0.67 -8.97
N TYR A 33 -31.74 -0.25 -7.84
CA TYR A 33 -31.59 1.12 -7.35
C TYR A 33 -30.28 1.37 -6.60
N TYR A 34 -29.66 0.33 -6.05
CA TYR A 34 -28.44 0.47 -5.28
C TYR A 34 -27.24 0.68 -6.21
N ARG A 35 -26.74 1.92 -6.26
CA ARG A 35 -25.44 2.23 -6.86
C ARG A 35 -24.41 2.37 -5.74
N PRO A 36 -23.42 1.47 -5.63
CA PRO A 36 -22.35 1.64 -4.65
C PRO A 36 -21.53 2.88 -5.03
N VAL A 37 -21.70 3.96 -4.27
CA VAL A 37 -20.87 5.15 -4.41
C VAL A 37 -19.63 4.95 -3.55
N LYS A 38 -18.50 4.61 -4.18
CA LYS A 38 -17.21 4.65 -3.47
C LYS A 38 -16.86 6.10 -3.24
N SER A 39 -16.90 6.55 -1.98
CA SER A 39 -16.43 7.88 -1.60
C SER A 39 -14.91 7.93 -1.60
N GLU A 40 -14.35 9.08 -1.94
CA GLU A 40 -12.91 9.29 -1.82
C GLU A 40 -12.43 9.18 -0.36
N PRO A 41 -11.20 8.69 -0.13
CA PRO A 41 -10.63 8.58 1.20
C PRO A 41 -10.47 9.97 1.83
N LYS A 42 -11.19 10.22 2.93
CA LYS A 42 -11.05 11.45 3.70
C LYS A 42 -9.91 11.34 4.71
N VAL A 43 -9.00 12.30 4.68
CA VAL A 43 -7.92 12.50 5.66
C VAL A 43 -8.34 13.64 6.59
N GLN A 44 -8.26 13.41 7.91
CA GLN A 44 -8.64 14.41 8.90
C GLN A 44 -7.43 15.31 9.22
N ALA A 45 -7.61 16.63 9.14
CA ALA A 45 -6.54 17.62 9.37
C ALA A 45 -5.87 17.46 10.74
N ARG A 46 -6.65 17.18 11.80
CA ARG A 46 -6.15 16.95 13.17
C ARG A 46 -5.05 15.89 13.29
N PHE A 47 -4.99 14.94 12.35
CA PHE A 47 -3.93 13.94 12.30
C PHE A 47 -2.88 14.31 11.26
N ALA A 48 -3.28 14.82 10.10
CA ALA A 48 -2.36 15.11 9.01
C ALA A 48 -1.36 16.22 9.35
N GLU A 49 -1.81 17.29 10.03
CA GLU A 49 -0.96 18.44 10.34
C GLU A 49 0.14 18.09 11.35
N PRO A 50 -0.13 17.46 12.52
CA PRO A 50 0.93 17.08 13.45
C PRO A 50 1.88 16.03 12.87
N ILE A 51 1.35 15.10 12.07
CA ILE A 51 2.17 14.10 11.38
C ILE A 51 3.12 14.79 10.40
N LYS A 52 2.62 15.75 9.61
CA LYS A 52 3.43 16.46 8.62
C LYS A 52 4.51 17.31 9.28
N ALA A 53 4.17 18.04 10.33
CA ALA A 53 5.12 18.83 11.10
C ALA A 53 6.27 17.96 11.64
N LEU A 54 5.95 16.79 12.21
CA LEU A 54 6.96 15.88 12.75
C LEU A 54 7.85 15.24 11.65
N ILE A 55 7.28 14.98 10.47
CA ILE A 55 8.05 14.50 9.31
C ILE A 55 8.99 15.59 8.81
N GLU A 56 8.56 16.84 8.76
CA GLU A 56 9.38 17.98 8.34
C GLU A 56 10.52 18.26 9.32
N GLU A 57 10.27 18.17 10.63
CA GLU A 57 11.29 18.27 11.66
C GLU A 57 12.29 17.11 11.62
N SER A 58 11.81 15.88 11.39
CA SER A 58 12.62 14.67 11.41
C SER A 58 12.28 13.71 10.27
N PRO A 59 12.84 13.93 9.06
CA PRO A 59 12.51 13.15 7.85
C PRO A 59 12.83 11.65 7.92
N SER A 60 13.64 11.23 8.90
CA SER A 60 14.03 9.82 9.08
C SER A 60 12.96 9.01 9.84
N PHE A 61 11.96 9.64 10.44
CA PHE A 61 10.96 8.95 11.24
C PHE A 61 9.94 8.21 10.38
N GLY A 62 9.88 6.89 10.59
CA GLY A 62 8.85 6.05 10.00
C GLY A 62 7.50 6.20 10.71
N TYR A 63 6.43 5.73 10.07
CA TYR A 63 5.06 5.82 10.59
C TYR A 63 4.88 5.21 12.00
N ARG A 64 5.69 4.23 12.40
CA ARG A 64 5.64 3.63 13.75
C ARG A 64 6.16 4.59 14.81
N THR A 65 7.29 5.23 14.54
CA THR A 65 7.90 6.22 15.43
C THR A 65 7.00 7.44 15.58
N VAL A 66 6.48 7.95 14.45
CA VAL A 66 5.53 9.07 14.44
C VAL A 66 4.27 8.75 15.24
N ALA A 67 3.71 7.54 15.08
CA ALA A 67 2.54 7.12 15.85
C ALA A 67 2.82 7.07 17.36
N HIS A 68 4.00 6.56 17.76
CA HIS A 68 4.38 6.50 19.16
C HIS A 68 4.58 7.89 19.77
N LEU A 69 5.33 8.77 19.11
CA LEU A 69 5.62 10.12 19.60
C LEU A 69 4.37 11.01 19.70
N LEU A 70 3.44 10.88 18.75
CA LEU A 70 2.18 11.64 18.76
C LEU A 70 1.07 10.97 19.58
N GLY A 71 1.30 9.76 20.13
CA GLY A 71 0.27 8.99 20.82
C GLY A 71 -0.92 8.60 19.94
N PHE A 72 -0.74 8.60 18.62
CA PHE A 72 -1.81 8.29 17.67
C PHE A 72 -1.90 6.79 17.41
N ASN A 73 -3.10 6.33 17.03
CA ASN A 73 -3.28 4.96 16.58
C ASN A 73 -2.39 4.70 15.35
N LYS A 74 -1.48 3.72 15.47
CA LYS A 74 -0.57 3.28 14.42
C LYS A 74 -1.26 3.07 13.07
N ASN A 75 -2.45 2.46 13.06
CA ASN A 75 -3.17 2.14 11.83
C ASN A 75 -3.66 3.42 11.12
N THR A 76 -4.08 4.43 11.89
CA THR A 76 -4.47 5.74 11.37
C THR A 76 -3.29 6.44 10.72
N VAL A 77 -2.15 6.50 11.42
CA VAL A 77 -0.91 7.10 10.90
C VAL A 77 -0.44 6.36 9.65
N GLN A 78 -0.40 5.02 9.69
CA GLN A 78 -0.02 4.20 8.54
C GLN A 78 -0.93 4.42 7.32
N ARG A 79 -2.25 4.57 7.54
CA ARG A 79 -3.21 4.89 6.48
C ARG A 79 -2.93 6.27 5.88
N ILE A 80 -2.71 7.29 6.71
CA ILE A 80 -2.42 8.66 6.26
C ILE A 80 -1.12 8.70 5.46
N PHE A 81 -0.05 8.05 5.97
CA PHE A 81 1.22 7.92 5.24
C PHE A 81 1.04 7.32 3.84
N ARG A 82 0.16 6.32 3.70
CA ARG A 82 -0.14 5.70 2.41
C ARG A 82 -0.93 6.63 1.49
N LEU A 83 -1.99 7.27 2.01
CA LEU A 83 -2.85 8.17 1.23
C LEU A 83 -2.09 9.42 0.76
N MET A 84 -1.19 9.95 1.58
CA MET A 84 -0.41 11.16 1.29
C MET A 84 0.91 10.87 0.56
N GLY A 85 1.27 9.60 0.35
CA GLY A 85 2.54 9.22 -0.26
C GLY A 85 3.79 9.54 0.58
N TRP A 86 3.65 9.70 1.89
CA TRP A 86 4.74 10.02 2.82
C TRP A 86 5.56 8.81 3.26
N GLN A 87 5.23 7.61 2.79
CA GLN A 87 6.11 6.47 3.01
C GLN A 87 7.43 6.68 2.27
N VAL A 88 8.54 6.46 2.99
CA VAL A 88 9.87 6.44 2.38
C VAL A 88 9.85 5.43 1.23
N ARG A 89 9.95 5.92 -0.01
CA ARG A 89 10.17 5.07 -1.18
C ARG A 89 11.46 4.31 -0.91
N LYS A 90 11.40 2.97 -0.98
CA LYS A 90 12.61 2.15 -1.04
C LYS A 90 13.51 2.78 -2.11
N ARG A 91 14.70 3.25 -1.73
CA ARG A 91 15.69 3.63 -2.72
C ARG A 91 15.87 2.42 -3.64
N PRO A 92 15.87 2.60 -4.98
CA PRO A 92 16.32 1.52 -5.84
C PRO A 92 17.68 1.10 -5.30
N VAL A 93 17.80 -0.16 -4.89
CA VAL A 93 19.10 -0.74 -4.61
C VAL A 93 19.78 -0.71 -5.95
N GLY A 94 20.65 0.28 -6.15
CA GLY A 94 21.35 0.41 -7.42
C GLY A 94 22.00 -0.92 -7.74
N PHE A 95 22.18 -1.21 -9.04
CA PHE A 95 23.18 -2.17 -9.48
C PHE A 95 24.56 -1.64 -9.04
N ARG A 96 24.88 -1.72 -7.75
CA ARG A 96 26.28 -1.83 -7.37
C ARG A 96 26.66 -3.20 -7.90
N PRO A 97 27.53 -3.28 -8.93
CA PRO A 97 28.07 -4.57 -9.27
C PRO A 97 28.67 -5.09 -7.97
N ARG A 98 28.24 -6.29 -7.52
CA ARG A 98 29.14 -7.04 -6.63
C ARG A 98 30.46 -7.05 -7.37
N VAL A 99 31.54 -6.65 -6.70
CA VAL A 99 32.89 -6.93 -7.18
C VAL A 99 32.84 -8.33 -7.79
N GLN A 100 33.28 -8.48 -9.04
CA GLN A 100 33.45 -9.79 -9.65
C GLN A 100 34.40 -10.54 -8.72
N ALA A 101 33.83 -11.29 -7.78
CA ALA A 101 34.59 -12.20 -6.96
C ALA A 101 35.04 -13.26 -7.95
N MET A 102 36.33 -13.27 -8.29
CA MET A 102 36.91 -14.46 -8.89
C MET A 102 36.54 -15.61 -7.95
N PRO A 103 35.80 -16.63 -8.43
CA PRO A 103 35.40 -17.71 -7.56
C PRO A 103 36.66 -18.34 -6.98
N SER A 104 36.76 -18.29 -5.66
CA SER A 104 37.90 -18.81 -4.89
C SER A 104 37.78 -20.32 -4.81
N VAL A 105 38.07 -21.01 -5.91
CA VAL A 105 38.01 -22.48 -6.03
C VAL A 105 39.42 -23.05 -5.89
N ALA A 106 39.59 -24.06 -5.03
CA ALA A 106 40.81 -24.86 -4.91
C ALA A 106 40.57 -26.25 -5.52
N THR A 107 41.59 -26.84 -6.14
CA THR A 107 41.46 -28.13 -6.84
C THR A 107 41.80 -29.29 -5.91
N ALA A 108 42.61 -29.04 -4.87
CA ALA A 108 42.94 -29.99 -3.82
C ALA A 108 42.90 -29.36 -2.41
N PRO A 109 42.78 -30.18 -1.34
CA PRO A 109 42.93 -29.72 0.04
C PRO A 109 44.33 -29.10 0.28
N ASN A 110 44.42 -28.12 1.19
CA ASN A 110 45.66 -27.42 1.57
C ASN A 110 46.31 -26.53 0.50
N GLU A 111 45.61 -26.17 -0.57
CA GLU A 111 46.10 -25.22 -1.58
C GLU A 111 45.74 -23.76 -1.25
N ARG A 112 44.70 -23.54 -0.43
CA ARG A 112 44.17 -22.21 -0.14
C ARG A 112 43.54 -22.15 1.25
N TRP A 113 43.83 -21.07 1.98
CA TRP A 113 43.21 -20.75 3.26
C TRP A 113 42.48 -19.41 3.15
N SER A 114 41.24 -19.36 3.64
CA SER A 114 40.51 -18.11 3.82
C SER A 114 40.81 -17.57 5.21
N THR A 115 41.24 -16.31 5.29
CA THR A 115 41.32 -15.59 6.56
C THR A 115 40.19 -14.58 6.59
N ASP A 116 39.28 -14.70 7.56
CA ASP A 116 38.25 -13.70 7.80
C ASP A 116 38.55 -12.93 9.09
N MET A 117 38.17 -11.66 9.12
CA MET A 117 38.29 -10.82 10.31
C MET A 117 36.90 -10.38 10.74
N CYS A 118 36.43 -10.91 11.86
CA CYS A 118 35.21 -10.45 12.49
C CYS A 118 35.55 -9.35 13.51
N ARG A 119 34.84 -8.21 13.45
CA ARG A 119 34.83 -7.27 14.57
C ARG A 119 33.80 -7.75 15.59
N VAL A 120 34.29 -8.16 16.75
CA VAL A 120 33.46 -8.40 17.91
C VAL A 120 33.38 -7.11 18.72
N TRP A 121 32.17 -6.68 19.06
CA TRP A 121 32.00 -5.58 20.00
C TRP A 121 32.23 -6.11 21.40
N ALA A 122 33.27 -5.61 22.08
CA ALA A 122 33.72 -6.13 23.36
C ALA A 122 33.31 -5.26 24.56
N GLY A 123 32.24 -4.48 24.41
CA GLY A 123 31.80 -3.58 25.47
C GLY A 123 32.66 -2.33 25.62
N ARG A 124 32.52 -1.65 26.77
CA ARG A 124 33.27 -0.43 27.11
C ARG A 124 34.71 -0.74 27.54
N ASP A 125 34.94 -1.91 28.11
CA ASP A 125 36.21 -2.28 28.77
C ASP A 125 37.04 -3.32 28.00
N GLY A 126 36.56 -3.80 26.85
CA GLY A 126 37.30 -4.67 25.93
C GLY A 126 37.11 -6.17 26.15
#